data_AF-A0A498G0X4-F1
#
_entry.id   AF-A0A498G0X4-F1
#
_cell.length_a   1.000
_cell.length_b   1.000
_cell.length_c   1.000
_cell.angle_alpha   90.00
_cell.angle_beta   90.00
_cell.angle_gamma   90.00
#
_symmetry.space_group_name_H-M   'P 1'
#
loop_
_entity.id
_entity.type
_entity.pdbx_description
1 polymer ?
#
loop_
_entity_poly.entity_id
_entity_poly.type
_entity_poly.pdbx_seq_one_letter_code
_entity_poly.pdbx_strand_id
1 'polypeptide(L)'
;MLKELSPDLIRRRLTSLFPGELIEDIARERDVVQRDRKIDITMLVWTLIMGFAVDGEARTIAGFQRAYSAATNQTVARSSFYDRFTPALAALLNDLLEHALEEVAVPH
;
A
#
# COMPACT_ATOMS: atom_id res chain seq x y z
N MET A 1 22.14 -10.37 -15.69
CA MET A 1 22.46 -8.92 -15.70
C MET A 1 21.22 -8.14 -15.29
N LEU A 2 20.97 -7.98 -13.98
CA LEU A 2 20.13 -6.87 -13.53
C LEU A 2 20.96 -5.61 -13.82
N LYS A 3 20.69 -4.91 -14.93
CA LYS A 3 21.12 -3.52 -15.08
C LYS A 3 20.74 -2.83 -13.77
N GLU A 4 21.68 -2.13 -13.14
CA GLU A 4 21.49 -1.44 -11.87
C GLU A 4 20.10 -0.83 -11.81
N LEU A 5 19.23 -1.41 -10.98
CA LEU A 5 17.89 -0.88 -10.76
C LEU A 5 18.07 0.46 -10.07
N SER A 6 18.12 1.55 -10.84
CA SER A 6 18.23 2.88 -10.27
C SER A 6 16.99 3.13 -9.38
N PRO A 7 17.14 3.86 -8.27
CA PRO A 7 16.01 4.21 -7.42
C PRO A 7 14.85 4.85 -8.20
N ASP A 8 15.17 5.64 -9.23
CA ASP A 8 14.17 6.27 -10.10
C ASP A 8 13.44 5.26 -10.98
N LEU A 9 14.13 4.23 -11.50
CA LEU A 9 13.51 3.17 -12.28
C LEU A 9 12.57 2.34 -11.39
N ILE A 10 13.01 1.98 -10.18
CA ILE A 10 12.17 1.25 -9.22
C ILE A 10 10.94 2.08 -8.87
N ARG A 11 11.14 3.35 -8.50
CA ARG A 11 10.04 4.28 -8.19
C ARG A 11 9.05 4.34 -9.34
N ARG A 12 9.51 4.63 -10.56
CA ARG A 12 8.65 4.76 -11.74
C ARG A 12 7.86 3.48 -12.01
N ARG A 13 8.49 2.31 -11.90
CA ARG A 13 7.81 1.03 -12.11
C ARG A 13 6.76 0.78 -11.04
N LEU A 14 7.09 0.98 -9.77
CA LEU A 14 6.15 0.80 -8.66
C LEU A 14 4.96 1.77 -8.76
N THR A 15 5.20 3.07 -9.00
CA THR A 15 4.12 4.06 -9.12
C THR A 15 3.27 3.88 -10.37
N SER A 16 3.79 3.19 -11.40
CA SER A 16 3.02 2.82 -12.58
C SER A 16 2.14 1.59 -12.34
N LEU A 17 2.58 0.64 -11.52
CA LEU A 17 1.80 -0.56 -11.16
C LEU A 17 0.71 -0.26 -10.13
N PHE A 18 0.95 0.73 -9.25
CA PHE A 18 0.04 1.10 -8.19
C PHE A 18 -0.23 2.62 -8.21
N PRO A 19 -0.86 3.16 -9.28
CA PRO A 19 -1.24 4.56 -9.30
C PRO A 19 -2.26 4.85 -8.20
N GLY A 20 -2.19 6.05 -7.61
CA GLY A 20 -3.05 6.43 -6.47
C GLY A 20 -4.54 6.34 -6.80
N GLU A 21 -4.93 6.75 -8.01
CA GLU A 21 -6.33 6.68 -8.47
C GLU A 21 -6.86 5.24 -8.47
N LEU A 22 -6.06 4.28 -8.95
CA LEU A 22 -6.44 2.85 -8.91
C LEU A 22 -6.67 2.36 -7.48
N ILE A 23 -5.77 2.71 -6.55
CA ILE A 23 -5.92 2.33 -5.14
C ILE A 23 -7.20 2.93 -4.56
N GLU A 24 -7.48 4.20 -4.83
CA GLU A 24 -8.66 4.89 -4.33
C GLU A 24 -9.96 4.35 -4.91
N ASP A 25 -9.97 3.98 -6.20
CA ASP A 25 -11.13 3.43 -6.87
C ASP A 25 -11.49 2.05 -6.34
N ILE A 26 -10.52 1.12 -6.28
CA ILE A 26 -10.75 -0.20 -5.69
C ILE A 26 -11.13 -0.06 -4.21
N ALA A 27 -10.48 0.82 -3.46
CA ALA A 27 -10.80 1.03 -2.06
C ALA A 27 -12.24 1.52 -1.84
N ARG A 28 -12.77 2.32 -2.78
CA ARG A 28 -14.15 2.79 -2.77
C ARG A 28 -15.12 1.66 -3.14
N GLU A 29 -14.80 0.88 -4.17
CA GLU A 29 -15.61 -0.28 -4.58
C GLU A 29 -15.70 -1.37 -3.50
N ARG A 30 -14.65 -1.51 -2.69
CA ARG A 30 -14.57 -2.48 -1.59
C ARG A 30 -15.02 -1.93 -0.24
N ASP A 31 -15.54 -0.70 -0.18
CA ASP A 31 -15.95 -0.02 1.05
C ASP A 31 -14.85 0.05 2.14
N VAL A 32 -13.58 0.08 1.73
CA VAL A 32 -12.43 0.20 2.65
C VAL A 32 -12.39 1.59 3.28
N VAL A 33 -12.78 2.61 2.51
CA VAL A 33 -12.85 4.00 2.98
C VAL A 33 -14.29 4.38 3.25
N GLN A 34 -14.70 4.33 4.52
CA GLN A 34 -15.95 4.94 4.97
C GLN A 34 -15.64 6.31 5.56
N ARG A 35 -16.12 7.39 4.92
CA ARG A 35 -16.20 8.85 5.27
C ARG A 35 -15.21 9.50 6.28
N ASP A 36 -14.71 8.81 7.30
CA ASP A 36 -13.69 9.24 8.26
C ASP A 36 -12.28 9.18 7.66
N ARG A 37 -11.82 10.32 7.13
CA ARG A 37 -10.53 10.53 6.42
C ARG A 37 -9.29 10.56 7.33
N LYS A 38 -9.30 9.88 8.47
CA LYS A 38 -8.15 9.89 9.40
C LYS A 38 -6.92 9.14 8.86
N ILE A 39 -7.15 8.20 7.95
CA ILE A 39 -6.09 7.43 7.29
C ILE A 39 -6.29 7.57 5.80
N ASP A 40 -5.25 8.03 5.13
CA ASP A 40 -5.15 8.06 3.69
C ASP A 40 -4.88 6.61 3.21
N ILE A 41 -5.79 6.10 2.38
CA ILE A 41 -5.75 4.71 1.94
C ILE A 41 -4.56 4.43 1.02
N THR A 42 -4.21 5.39 0.16
CA THR A 42 -3.07 5.31 -0.75
C THR A 42 -1.78 5.21 0.07
N MET A 43 -1.62 6.07 1.08
CA MET A 43 -0.47 6.03 1.97
C MET A 43 -0.43 4.78 2.85
N LEU A 44 -1.59 4.25 3.26
CA LEU A 44 -1.68 2.99 4.00
C LEU A 44 -1.17 1.83 3.13
N VAL A 45 -1.66 1.71 1.90
CA VAL A 45 -1.23 0.67 0.95
C VAL A 45 0.27 0.75 0.69
N TRP A 46 0.80 1.94 0.38
CA TRP A 46 2.24 2.13 0.18
C TRP A 46 3.06 1.76 1.42
N THR A 47 2.57 2.10 2.62
CA THR A 47 3.23 1.74 3.87
C THR A 47 3.31 0.22 4.05
N LEU A 48 2.25 -0.50 3.71
CA LEU A 48 2.19 -1.96 3.82
C LEU A 48 3.13 -2.64 2.82
N ILE A 49 3.07 -2.24 1.54
CA ILE A 49 3.90 -2.81 0.46
C ILE A 49 5.39 -2.54 0.72
N MET A 50 5.76 -1.29 0.99
CA MET A 50 7.16 -0.91 1.21
C MET A 50 7.69 -1.45 2.54
N GLY A 51 6.85 -1.42 3.59
CA GLY A 51 7.25 -1.90 4.90
C GLY A 51 7.41 -3.42 4.99
N PHE A 52 6.80 -4.18 4.08
CA PHE A 52 7.05 -5.62 3.92
C PHE A 52 8.43 -5.89 3.32
N ALA A 53 8.84 -5.11 2.32
CA ALA A 53 10.07 -5.35 1.56
C ALA A 53 11.37 -5.07 2.33
N VAL A 54 11.34 -4.24 3.38
CA VAL A 54 12.55 -3.72 4.05
C VAL A 54 13.01 -4.59 5.24
N ASP A 55 12.11 -5.29 5.94
CA ASP A 55 12.43 -5.91 7.26
C ASP A 55 11.90 -7.36 7.47
N GLY A 56 11.31 -8.01 6.46
CA GLY A 56 10.92 -9.43 6.54
C GLY A 56 9.93 -9.80 7.67
N GLU A 57 10.09 -11.01 8.25
CA GLU A 57 9.13 -11.69 9.17
C GLU A 57 8.85 -10.98 10.51
N ALA A 58 9.59 -9.93 10.88
CA ALA A 58 9.49 -9.29 12.20
C ALA A 58 8.53 -8.06 12.25
N ARG A 59 7.73 -7.81 11.22
CA ARG A 59 6.91 -6.60 11.16
C ARG A 59 5.62 -6.73 11.96
N THR A 60 5.49 -5.88 12.97
CA THR A 60 4.26 -5.73 13.76
C THR A 60 3.37 -4.65 13.15
N ILE A 61 2.05 -4.71 13.38
CA ILE A 61 1.12 -3.63 13.00
C ILE A 61 1.56 -2.28 13.60
N ALA A 62 2.10 -2.29 14.83
CA ALA A 62 2.68 -1.10 15.45
C ALA A 62 3.90 -0.54 14.68
N GLY A 63 4.68 -1.40 14.02
CA GLY A 63 5.76 -0.99 13.12
C GLY A 63 5.22 -0.27 11.88
N PHE A 64 4.19 -0.82 11.24
CA PHE A 64 3.51 -0.16 10.11
C PHE A 64 2.88 1.17 10.52
N GLN A 65 2.26 1.25 11.70
CA GLN A 65 1.74 2.52 12.22
C GLN A 65 2.83 3.59 12.31
N ARG A 66 4.02 3.25 12.85
CA ARG A 66 5.15 4.21 12.94
C ARG A 66 5.65 4.63 11.57
N ALA A 67 5.76 3.69 10.63
CA ALA A 67 6.17 3.98 9.26
C ALA A 67 5.15 4.90 8.56
N TYR A 68 3.85 4.64 8.71
CA TYR A 68 2.79 5.48 8.17
C TYR A 68 2.86 6.90 8.76
N SER A 69 2.97 7.01 10.08
CA SER A 69 3.06 8.31 10.77
C SER A 69 4.26 9.12 10.29
N ALA A 70 5.42 8.46 10.11
CA ALA A 70 6.63 9.10 9.60
C ALA A 70 6.48 9.54 8.12
N ALA A 71 5.90 8.70 7.27
CA ALA A 71 5.72 8.99 5.85
C ALA A 71 4.68 10.09 5.57
N THR A 72 3.66 10.20 6.43
CA THR A 72 2.56 11.17 6.27
C THR A 72 2.72 12.42 7.11
N ASN A 73 3.71 12.45 8.02
CA ASN A 73 3.86 13.49 9.04
C ASN A 73 2.58 13.66 9.90
N GLN A 74 1.90 12.55 10.21
CA GLN A 74 0.68 12.53 11.01
C GLN A 74 0.87 11.69 12.28
N THR A 75 0.28 12.12 13.38
CA THR A 75 0.19 11.32 14.60
C THR A 75 -1.11 10.52 14.58
N VAL A 76 -1.00 9.22 14.29
CA VAL A 76 -2.15 8.31 14.27
C VAL A 76 -2.26 7.56 15.59
N ALA A 77 -3.45 7.53 16.20
CA ALA A 77 -3.72 6.69 17.37
C ALA A 77 -3.66 5.20 17.01
N ARG A 78 -3.16 4.37 17.94
CA ARG A 78 -3.00 2.93 17.70
C ARG A 78 -4.30 2.27 17.27
N SER A 79 -5.40 2.49 17.99
CA SER A 79 -6.71 1.94 17.64
C SER A 79 -7.13 2.32 16.23
N SER A 80 -7.06 3.60 15.88
CA SER A 80 -7.43 4.10 14.55
C SER A 80 -6.64 3.48 13.40
N PHE A 81 -5.38 3.11 13.62
CA PHE A 81 -4.59 2.38 12.63
C PHE A 81 -4.98 0.90 12.56
N TYR A 82 -5.16 0.26 13.72
CA TYR A 82 -5.55 -1.15 13.82
C TYR A 82 -6.95 -1.42 13.23
N ASP A 83 -7.89 -0.48 13.38
CA ASP A 83 -9.25 -0.58 12.84
C ASP A 83 -9.29 -0.65 11.30
N ARG A 84 -8.18 -0.36 10.62
CA ARG A 84 -8.06 -0.47 9.16
C ARG A 84 -7.79 -1.90 8.69
N PHE A 85 -7.33 -2.78 9.57
CA PHE A 85 -7.07 -4.19 9.24
C PHE A 85 -8.37 -4.99 9.20
N THR A 86 -9.09 -4.84 8.10
CA THR A 86 -10.41 -5.42 7.87
C THR A 86 -10.38 -6.43 6.70
N PRO A 87 -11.38 -7.31 6.57
CA PRO A 87 -11.53 -8.15 5.39
C PRO A 87 -11.60 -7.35 4.07
N ALA A 88 -12.18 -6.14 4.10
CA ALA A 88 -12.24 -5.25 2.95
C ALA A 88 -10.84 -4.78 2.51
N LEU A 89 -9.97 -4.45 3.47
CA LEU A 89 -8.57 -4.12 3.16
C LEU A 89 -7.84 -5.31 2.53
N ALA A 90 -8.10 -6.53 2.99
CA ALA A 90 -7.52 -7.73 2.37
C ALA A 90 -8.01 -7.93 0.93
N ALA A 91 -9.30 -7.68 0.65
CA ALA A 91 -9.84 -7.72 -0.71
C ALA A 91 -9.16 -6.69 -1.63
N LEU A 92 -9.00 -5.44 -1.16
CA LEU A 92 -8.25 -4.40 -1.88
C LEU A 92 -6.83 -4.85 -2.23
N LEU A 93 -6.09 -5.44 -1.27
CA LEU A 93 -4.73 -5.92 -1.52
C LEU A 93 -4.68 -7.08 -2.53
N ASN A 94 -5.68 -7.95 -2.54
CA ASN A 94 -5.79 -9.03 -3.52
C ASN A 94 -6.06 -8.49 -4.93
N ASP A 95 -6.98 -7.54 -5.08
CA ASP A 95 -7.28 -6.93 -6.38
C ASP A 95 -6.05 -6.19 -6.94
N LEU A 96 -5.31 -5.48 -6.09
CA LEU A 96 -4.06 -4.82 -6.48
C LEU A 96 -2.99 -5.84 -6.93
N LEU A 97 -2.92 -7.00 -6.26
CA LEU A 97 -2.02 -8.08 -6.66
C LEU A 97 -2.43 -8.67 -8.01
N GLU A 98 -3.72 -8.94 -8.22
CA GLU A 98 -4.26 -9.44 -9.48
C GLU A 98 -3.93 -8.48 -10.64
N HIS A 99 -4.22 -7.18 -10.46
CA HIS A 99 -3.85 -6.15 -11.42
C HIS A 99 -2.35 -6.14 -11.74
N ALA A 100 -1.49 -6.18 -10.72
CA ALA A 100 -0.05 -6.18 -10.93
C ALA A 100 0.44 -7.45 -11.65
N LEU A 101 -0.18 -8.61 -11.41
CA LEU A 101 0.13 -9.84 -12.12
C LEU A 101 -0.28 -9.78 -13.57
N GLU A 102 -1.44 -9.19 -13.89
CA GLU A 102 -1.88 -8.97 -15.27
C GLU A 102 -0.91 -8.07 -16.03
N GLU A 103 -0.56 -6.91 -15.48
CA GLU A 103 0.38 -5.95 -16.09
C GLU A 103 1.78 -6.53 -16.31
N VAL A 104 2.24 -7.42 -15.44
CA VAL A 104 3.56 -8.07 -15.56
C VAL A 104 3.51 -9.32 -16.45
N ALA A 105 2.36 -9.97 -16.58
CA ALA A 105 2.18 -11.16 -17.43
C ALA A 105 2.00 -10.82 -18.91
N VAL A 106 1.60 -9.59 -19.27
CA VAL A 106 1.59 -9.14 -20.66
C VAL A 106 3.03 -8.91 -21.14
N PRO A 107 3.49 -9.59 -22.20
CA PRO A 107 4.80 -9.29 -22.78
C PRO A 107 4.76 -7.91 -23.42
N HIS A 108 5.50 -6.95 -22.86
CA HIS A 108 5.80 -5.65 -23.48
C HIS A 108 7.15 -5.67 -24.19
#